data_AF-A0A4Y2QXI9-F1
#
_entry.id   AF-A0A4Y2QXI9-F1
#
_cell.length_a   1.000
_cell.length_b   1.000
_cell.length_c   1.000
_cell.angle_alpha   90.00
_cell.angle_beta   90.00
_cell.angle_gamma   90.00
#
_symmetry.space_group_name_H-M   'P 1'
#
loop_
_entity.id
_entity.type
_entity.pdbx_description
1 polymer ?
#
loop_
_entity_poly.entity_id
_entity_poly.type
_entity_poly.pdbx_seq_one_letter_code
_entity_poly.pdbx_strand_id
1 'polypeptide(L)'
;MPANKFERLREFLHFNDNNGNLPLSNLDRDRLFKIRPLLEKINENLAKIPLEQYLCIDEQICSTKSRNCMKRYNPNKPHKWGYKIQVLSGSSGFTYKIEPDPGKENILRRTKSWCSIK
;
A
#
# COMPACT_ATOMS: atom_id res chain seq x y z
N MET A 1 -11.22 24.98 -8.18
CA MET A 1 -11.93 23.98 -9.01
C MET A 1 -13.36 23.84 -8.49
N PRO A 2 -14.40 23.81 -9.32
CA PRO A 2 -15.79 23.65 -8.85
C PRO A 2 -15.99 22.30 -8.15
N ALA A 3 -16.81 22.27 -7.09
CA ALA A 3 -17.09 21.04 -6.32
C ALA A 3 -17.57 19.89 -7.21
N ASN A 4 -18.52 20.17 -8.12
CA ASN A 4 -19.04 19.17 -9.06
C ASN A 4 -17.97 18.60 -10.01
N LYS A 5 -16.96 19.42 -10.37
CA LYS A 5 -15.84 18.98 -11.20
C LYS A 5 -14.87 18.09 -10.40
N PHE A 6 -14.64 18.42 -9.13
CA PHE A 6 -13.83 17.58 -8.24
C PHE A 6 -14.43 16.19 -8.05
N GLU A 7 -15.72 16.14 -7.74
CA GLU A 7 -16.42 14.87 -7.50
C GLU A 7 -16.40 13.97 -8.74
N ARG A 8 -16.69 14.52 -9.92
CA ARG A 8 -16.58 13.76 -11.18
C ARG A 8 -15.16 13.23 -11.41
N LEU A 9 -14.13 14.06 -11.23
CA LEU A 9 -12.74 13.60 -11.40
C LEU A 9 -12.38 12.48 -10.43
N ARG A 10 -12.85 12.58 -9.18
CA ARG A 10 -12.61 11.57 -8.14
C ARG A 10 -13.26 10.23 -8.48
N GLU A 11 -14.46 10.24 -9.06
CA GLU A 11 -15.20 9.02 -9.45
C GLU A 11 -14.50 8.23 -10.55
N PHE A 12 -13.88 8.92 -11.53
CA PHE A 12 -13.22 8.29 -12.68
C PHE A 12 -11.70 8.14 -12.52
N LEU A 13 -11.16 8.36 -11.33
CA LEU A 13 -9.73 8.27 -11.08
C LEU A 13 -9.26 6.80 -11.07
N HIS A 14 -8.45 6.44 -12.08
CA HIS A 14 -7.88 5.11 -12.24
C HIS A 14 -6.38 5.20 -12.53
N PHE A 15 -5.60 4.29 -11.94
CA PHE A 15 -4.14 4.26 -12.08
C PHE A 15 -3.62 3.06 -12.87
N ASN A 16 -4.47 2.10 -13.23
CA ASN A 16 -4.08 0.91 -13.99
C ASN A 16 -5.20 0.49 -14.95
N ASP A 17 -4.83 -0.19 -16.04
CA ASP A 17 -5.77 -0.71 -17.04
C ASP A 17 -6.53 -1.93 -16.49
N ASN A 18 -7.86 -1.87 -16.51
CA ASN A 18 -8.72 -2.93 -16.01
C ASN A 18 -8.67 -4.20 -16.87
N ASN A 19 -8.22 -4.13 -18.13
CA ASN A 19 -8.12 -5.30 -19.00
C ASN A 19 -7.14 -6.37 -18.47
N GLY A 20 -6.10 -5.95 -17.74
CA GLY A 20 -5.14 -6.86 -17.11
C GLY A 20 -5.58 -7.42 -15.76
N ASN A 21 -6.76 -7.06 -15.26
CA ASN A 21 -7.20 -7.46 -13.93
C ASN A 21 -7.77 -8.87 -13.95
N LEU A 22 -7.08 -9.80 -13.27
CA LEU A 22 -7.51 -11.19 -13.17
C LEU A 22 -8.82 -11.34 -12.36
N PRO A 23 -9.65 -12.35 -12.67
CA PRO A 23 -10.88 -12.62 -11.93
C PRO A 23 -10.57 -13.09 -10.49
N LEU A 24 -11.53 -12.89 -9.58
CA LEU A 24 -11.38 -13.24 -8.16
C LEU A 24 -11.01 -14.71 -7.92
N SER A 25 -11.40 -15.61 -8.83
CA SER A 25 -11.10 -17.04 -8.75
C SER A 25 -9.65 -17.38 -9.04
N ASN A 26 -8.88 -16.47 -9.66
CA ASN A 26 -7.50 -16.71 -10.01
C ASN A 26 -6.57 -16.49 -8.81
N LEU A 27 -5.78 -17.50 -8.48
CA LEU A 27 -4.77 -17.48 -7.41
C LEU A 27 -3.65 -16.45 -7.65
N ASP A 28 -3.37 -16.12 -8.91
CA ASP A 28 -2.33 -15.17 -9.30
C ASP A 28 -2.79 -13.70 -9.25
N ARG A 29 -4.04 -13.46 -8.85
CA ARG A 29 -4.61 -12.12 -8.80
C ARG A 29 -3.95 -11.27 -7.70
N ASP A 30 -3.37 -10.16 -8.10
CA ASP A 30 -2.92 -9.13 -7.16
C ASP A 30 -4.09 -8.26 -6.68
N ARG A 31 -4.40 -8.28 -5.37
CA ARG A 31 -5.43 -7.43 -4.77
C ARG A 31 -5.11 -5.93 -4.85
N LEU A 32 -3.83 -5.58 -5.00
CA LEU A 32 -3.37 -4.20 -5.14
C LEU A 32 -3.24 -3.76 -6.61
N PHE A 33 -3.64 -4.61 -7.57
CA PHE A 33 -3.46 -4.38 -9.01
C PHE A 33 -3.83 -2.95 -9.46
N LYS A 34 -4.97 -2.42 -9.01
CA LYS A 34 -5.44 -1.08 -9.39
C LYS A 34 -4.52 0.07 -8.98
N ILE A 35 -3.72 -0.11 -7.93
CA ILE A 35 -2.82 0.93 -7.39
C ILE A 35 -1.34 0.54 -7.50
N ARG A 36 -1.04 -0.68 -7.97
CA ARG A 36 0.31 -1.23 -8.14
C ARG A 36 1.27 -0.27 -8.87
N PRO A 37 0.95 0.26 -10.07
CA PRO A 37 1.90 1.13 -10.78
C PRO A 37 2.21 2.42 -9.99
N LEU A 38 1.23 2.96 -9.26
CA LEU A 38 1.45 4.12 -8.42
C LEU A 38 2.37 3.81 -7.24
N LEU A 39 2.14 2.67 -6.56
CA LEU A 39 2.98 2.23 -5.42
C LEU A 39 4.42 1.96 -5.85
N GLU A 40 4.61 1.29 -6.99
CA GLU A 40 5.94 1.04 -7.56
C GLU A 40 6.62 2.37 -7.89
N LYS A 41 5.91 3.31 -8.53
CA LYS A 41 6.49 4.60 -8.88
C LYS A 41 6.88 5.44 -7.67
N ILE A 42 6.08 5.38 -6.60
CA ILE A 42 6.40 6.04 -5.33
C ILE A 42 7.66 5.41 -4.74
N ASN A 43 7.71 4.09 -4.61
CA ASN A 43 8.86 3.39 -4.04
C ASN A 43 10.14 3.58 -4.87
N GLU A 44 10.06 3.60 -6.20
CA GLU A 44 11.18 3.96 -7.08
C GLU A 44 11.76 5.35 -6.78
N ASN A 45 10.89 6.32 -6.53
CA ASN A 45 11.32 7.68 -6.24
C ASN A 45 11.88 7.80 -4.82
N LEU A 46 11.28 7.14 -3.83
CA LEU A 46 11.78 7.13 -2.46
C LEU A 46 13.15 6.42 -2.38
N ALA A 47 13.36 5.37 -3.17
CA ALA A 47 14.64 4.64 -3.22
C ALA A 47 15.82 5.47 -3.76
N LYS A 48 15.56 6.60 -4.44
CA LYS A 48 16.63 7.52 -4.90
C LYS A 48 17.22 8.35 -3.77
N ILE A 49 16.55 8.40 -2.62
CA ILE A 49 16.97 9.21 -1.47
C ILE A 49 17.94 8.36 -0.65
N PRO A 50 19.11 8.91 -0.25
CA PRO A 50 20.08 8.17 0.54
C PRO A 50 19.49 7.76 1.88
N LEU A 51 19.72 6.51 2.27
CA LEU A 51 19.25 5.95 3.53
C LEU A 51 20.00 6.57 4.71
N GLU A 52 19.26 6.85 5.78
CA GLU A 52 19.83 7.20 7.08
C GLU A 52 20.48 5.99 7.76
N GLN A 53 21.40 6.27 8.68
CA GLN A 53 22.07 5.24 9.47
C GLN A 53 21.10 4.44 10.36
N TYR A 54 20.08 5.10 10.91
CA TYR A 54 19.09 4.47 11.79
C TYR A 54 17.75 4.36 11.07
N LEU A 55 17.35 3.11 10.81
CA LEU A 55 16.09 2.78 10.14
C LEU A 55 15.20 1.96 11.05
N CYS A 56 13.90 2.22 10.98
CA CYS A 56 12.86 1.47 11.68
C CYS A 56 11.81 0.99 10.67
N ILE A 57 11.33 -0.23 10.87
CA ILE A 57 10.19 -0.78 10.15
C ILE A 57 9.03 -0.89 11.14
N ASP A 58 7.92 -0.23 10.83
CA ASP A 58 6.72 -0.28 11.67
C ASP A 58 5.44 -0.35 10.83
N GLU A 59 4.34 -0.65 11.50
CA GLU A 59 3.01 -0.78 10.95
C GLU A 59 2.21 0.52 11.12
N GLN A 60 1.83 1.11 10.00
CA GLN A 60 0.88 2.21 9.92
C GLN A 60 -0.50 1.69 9.51
N ILE A 61 -1.55 2.26 10.12
CA ILE A 61 -2.93 1.98 9.73
C ILE A 61 -3.54 3.21 9.07
N CYS A 62 -3.95 3.06 7.82
CA CYS A 62 -4.75 4.05 7.11
C CYS A 62 -6.24 3.76 7.36
N SER A 63 -6.89 4.57 8.19
CA SER A 63 -8.28 4.35 8.60
C SER A 63 -9.23 4.46 7.40
N THR A 64 -10.18 3.52 7.28
CA THR A 64 -11.20 3.58 6.22
C THR A 64 -12.56 3.10 6.70
N LYS A 65 -13.61 3.75 6.19
CA LYS A 65 -15.01 3.29 6.31
C LYS A 65 -15.44 2.37 5.17
N SER A 66 -14.60 2.20 4.14
CA SER A 66 -14.92 1.34 2.99
C SER A 66 -15.06 -0.14 3.40
N ARG A 67 -15.92 -0.86 2.67
CA ARG A 67 -16.06 -2.31 2.77
C ARG A 67 -15.09 -2.96 1.80
N ASN A 68 -13.97 -3.48 2.31
CA ASN A 68 -12.92 -4.13 1.51
C ASN A 68 -12.30 -5.28 2.31
N CYS A 69 -11.97 -6.39 1.65
CA CYS A 69 -11.34 -7.58 2.26
C CYS A 69 -9.91 -7.32 2.78
N MET A 70 -9.21 -6.32 2.23
CA MET A 70 -7.87 -5.92 2.69
C MET A 70 -7.90 -5.14 4.02
N LYS A 71 -9.08 -4.76 4.50
CA LYS A 71 -9.25 -4.08 5.78
C LYS A 71 -8.80 -4.99 6.93
N ARG A 72 -8.11 -4.41 7.89
CA ARG A 72 -7.57 -5.09 9.07
C ARG A 72 -8.09 -4.43 10.34
N TYR A 73 -8.31 -5.26 11.35
CA TYR A 73 -8.61 -4.82 12.71
C TYR A 73 -7.33 -4.88 13.54
N ASN A 74 -7.01 -3.80 14.24
CA ASN A 74 -5.94 -3.75 15.22
C ASN A 74 -6.47 -3.05 16.48
N PRO A 75 -6.68 -3.78 17.59
CA PRO A 75 -7.27 -3.22 18.80
C PRO A 75 -6.37 -2.17 19.48
N ASN A 76 -5.05 -2.21 19.23
CA ASN A 76 -4.06 -1.38 19.90
C ASN A 76 -3.87 0.00 19.22
N LYS A 77 -4.50 0.24 18.07
CA LYS A 77 -4.43 1.52 17.36
C LYS A 77 -5.68 2.36 17.65
N PRO A 78 -5.58 3.70 17.70
CA PRO A 78 -6.72 4.58 17.99
C PRO A 78 -7.86 4.39 16.98
N HIS A 79 -7.52 4.28 15.70
CA HIS A 79 -8.43 3.85 14.66
C HIS A 79 -8.24 2.36 14.39
N LYS A 80 -9.10 1.55 15.01
CA LYS A 80 -8.94 0.08 15.01
C LYS A 80 -9.10 -0.57 13.64
N TRP A 81 -9.75 0.09 12.69
CA TRP A 81 -10.11 -0.48 11.40
C TRP A 81 -9.50 0.32 10.24
N GLY A 82 -8.69 -0.33 9.42
CA GLY A 82 -8.04 0.34 8.29
C GLY A 82 -7.24 -0.59 7.38
N TYR A 83 -6.57 -0.01 6.38
CA TYR A 83 -5.55 -0.71 5.60
C TYR A 83 -4.26 -0.71 6.40
N LYS A 84 -3.67 -1.89 6.58
CA LYS A 84 -2.36 -2.06 7.22
C LYS A 84 -1.27 -1.84 6.17
N ILE A 85 -0.30 -1.01 6.52
CA ILE A 85 0.81 -0.63 5.65
C ILE A 85 2.10 -0.79 6.47
N GLN A 86 3.06 -1.50 5.92
CA GLN A 86 4.41 -1.56 6.48
C GLN A 86 5.23 -0.41 5.92
N VAL A 87 5.89 0.32 6.79
CA VAL A 87 6.62 1.54 6.43
C VAL A 87 8.04 1.44 6.95
N LEU A 88 9.02 1.66 6.07
CA LEU A 88 10.42 1.84 6.43
C LEU A 88 10.69 3.33 6.58
N SER A 89 11.10 3.77 7.78
CA SER A 89 11.38 5.18 8.06
C SER A 89 12.73 5.37 8.74
N GLY A 90 13.35 6.53 8.50
CA GLY A 90 14.56 6.98 9.19
C GLY A 90 14.28 7.68 10.51
N SER A 91 15.35 7.95 11.25
CA SER A 91 15.34 8.74 12.48
C SER A 91 14.79 10.16 12.30
N SER A 92 14.94 10.76 11.11
CA SER A 92 14.32 12.06 10.78
C SER A 92 12.79 12.02 10.65
N GLY A 93 12.20 10.81 10.64
CA GLY A 93 10.80 10.57 10.32
C GLY A 93 10.52 10.47 8.81
N PHE A 94 11.55 10.55 7.96
CA PHE A 94 11.38 10.37 6.51
C PHE A 94 11.08 8.90 6.16
N THR A 95 10.16 8.68 5.22
CA THR A 95 9.77 7.34 4.76
C THR A 95 10.50 6.96 3.47
N TYR A 96 11.19 5.81 3.49
CA TYR A 96 11.98 5.31 2.37
C TYR A 96 11.28 4.22 1.55
N LYS A 97 10.34 3.49 2.16
CA LYS A 97 9.61 2.42 1.48
C LYS A 97 8.25 2.19 2.13
N ILE A 98 7.25 1.97 1.29
CA ILE A 98 5.87 1.73 1.72
C ILE A 98 5.37 0.44 1.08
N GLU A 99 4.81 -0.45 1.88
CA GLU A 99 4.30 -1.73 1.42
C GLU A 99 2.94 -2.03 2.06
N PRO A 100 1.83 -1.88 1.30
CA PRO A 100 0.51 -2.26 1.79
C PRO A 100 0.40 -3.77 1.96
N ASP A 101 -0.24 -4.20 3.06
CA ASP A 101 -0.58 -5.60 3.32
C ASP A 101 -1.83 -5.97 2.51
N PRO A 102 -1.72 -6.82 1.47
CA PRO A 102 -2.87 -7.29 0.72
C PRO A 102 -3.69 -8.28 1.53
N GLY A 103 -3.18 -8.85 2.62
CA GLY A 103 -3.85 -9.83 3.45
C GLY A 103 -3.43 -11.29 3.21
N LYS A 104 -4.12 -12.22 3.89
CA LYS A 104 -3.65 -13.59 4.16
C LYS A 104 -3.41 -14.46 2.91
N GLU A 105 -4.02 -14.14 1.78
CA GLU A 105 -3.95 -15.00 0.58
C GLU A 105 -2.67 -14.74 -0.25
N ASN A 106 -1.93 -13.66 0.02
CA ASN A 106 -0.71 -13.30 -0.74
C ASN A 106 0.59 -13.54 0.05
N ILE A 107 0.53 -14.24 1.18
CA ILE A 107 1.67 -14.44 2.10
C ILE A 107 2.80 -15.25 1.44
N LEU A 108 2.48 -16.14 0.48
CA LEU A 108 3.43 -17.11 -0.05
C LEU A 108 4.44 -16.58 -1.08
N ARG A 109 4.31 -15.34 -1.60
CA ARG A 109 5.17 -14.86 -2.71
C ARG A 109 6.08 -13.69 -2.39
N ARG A 110 5.85 -12.96 -1.30
CA ARG A 110 6.51 -11.66 -1.00
C ARG A 110 7.65 -11.72 0.01
N THR A 111 7.93 -12.89 0.60
CA THR A 111 9.03 -13.09 1.56
C THR A 111 10.42 -12.85 0.96
N LYS A 112 10.56 -12.74 -0.37
CA LYS A 112 11.86 -12.50 -1.02
C LYS A 112 12.32 -11.04 -1.04
N SER A 113 11.45 -10.04 -0.88
CA SER A 113 11.84 -8.62 -1.04
C SER A 113 12.34 -7.93 0.25
N TRP A 114 12.19 -8.58 1.40
CA TRP A 114 12.61 -8.05 2.71
C TRP A 114 13.85 -8.76 3.27
N CYS A 115 14.24 -9.90 2.70
CA CYS A 115 15.43 -10.64 3.12
C CYS A 115 16.76 -10.00 2.69
N SER A 116 16.73 -8.92 1.90
CA SER A 116 17.94 -8.23 1.41
C SER A 116 18.44 -7.11 2.32
N ILE A 117 17.87 -6.95 3.52
CA ILE A 117 18.30 -5.96 4.54
C ILE A 117 18.72 -6.68 5.83
N LYS A 118 19.21 -7.93 5.72
CA LYS A 118 19.95 -8.61 6.79
C LYS A 118 21.35 -8.91 6.32
#